data_AF-A0A9D5Q6P7-F1
#
_entry.id   AF-A0A9D5Q6P7-F1
#
_cell.length_a   1.000
_cell.length_b   1.000
_cell.length_c   1.000
_cell.angle_alpha   90.00
_cell.angle_beta   90.00
_cell.angle_gamma   90.00
#
_symmetry.space_group_name_H-M   'P 1'
#
loop_
_entity.id
_entity.type
_entity.pdbx_description
1 polymer ?
#
loop_
_entity_poly.entity_id
_entity_poly.type
_entity_poly.pdbx_seq_one_letter_code
_entity_poly.pdbx_strand_id
1 'polypeptide(L)'
;MFNSITSHHITGFVVGLGVSALGFYAYKKNQEKVDEFLRRQGIQLPQRHARDESTMTLEELIAEKEHLEDLIAERELTARDSSPMA
;
A
#
# COMPACT_ATOMS: atom_id res chain seq x y z
N MET A 1 -18.91 8.15 25.85
CA MET A 1 -17.48 7.87 26.12
C MET A 1 -16.65 8.28 24.90
N PHE A 2 -16.66 9.57 24.53
CA PHE A 2 -15.93 10.11 23.38
C PHE A 2 -15.48 11.53 23.71
N ASN A 3 -14.40 11.71 24.49
CA ASN A 3 -13.95 13.06 24.84
C ASN A 3 -12.44 13.16 25.07
N SER A 4 -11.63 12.55 24.20
CA SER A 4 -10.16 12.53 24.41
C SER A 4 -9.32 12.70 23.15
N ILE A 5 -9.89 13.12 22.02
CA ILE A 5 -9.09 13.59 20.88
C ILE A 5 -8.90 15.09 21.05
N THR A 6 -7.91 15.47 21.84
CA THR A 6 -7.45 16.87 21.97
C THR A 6 -6.75 17.32 20.69
N SER A 7 -6.85 18.60 20.34
CA SER A 7 -6.29 19.19 19.10
C SER A 7 -4.83 18.82 18.83
N HIS A 8 -4.03 18.58 19.87
CA HIS A 8 -2.65 18.11 19.74
C HIS A 8 -2.49 16.78 18.98
N HIS A 9 -3.43 15.83 19.12
CA HIS A 9 -3.39 14.57 18.39
C HIS A 9 -3.64 14.78 16.90
N ILE A 10 -4.58 15.68 16.57
CA ILE A 10 -4.90 16.05 15.18
C ILE A 10 -3.72 16.79 14.56
N THR A 11 -3.12 17.75 15.28
CA THR A 11 -1.94 18.47 14.82
C THR A 11 -0.76 17.52 14.59
N GLY A 12 -0.49 16.60 15.52
CA GLY A 12 0.56 15.60 15.35
C GLY A 12 0.31 14.69 14.15
N PHE A 13 -0.93 14.27 13.93
CA PHE A 13 -1.32 13.47 12.78
C PHE A 13 -1.13 14.21 11.45
N VAL A 14 -1.58 15.46 11.34
CA VAL A 14 -1.43 16.27 10.12
C VAL A 14 0.04 16.55 9.79
N VAL A 15 0.84 16.87 10.81
CA VAL A 15 2.30 17.08 10.63
C VAL A 15 2.98 15.78 10.21
N GLY A 16 2.62 14.65 10.83
CA GLY A 16 3.14 13.32 10.47
C GLY A 16 2.82 12.95 9.03
N LEU A 17 1.58 13.17 8.58
CA LEU A 17 1.18 12.93 7.19
C LEU A 17 1.93 13.84 6.21
N GLY A 18 2.11 15.12 6.55
CA GLY A 18 2.83 16.07 5.71
C GLY A 18 4.29 15.69 5.50
N VAL A 19 5.01 15.35 6.57
CA VAL A 19 6.41 14.91 6.50
C VAL A 19 6.54 13.58 5.74
N SER A 20 5.62 12.65 5.98
CA SER A 20 5.61 11.34 5.31
C SER A 20 5.37 11.48 3.80
N ALA A 21 4.45 12.35 3.38
CA ALA A 21 4.18 12.61 1.96
C ALA A 21 5.38 13.24 1.25
N LEU A 22 6.08 14.19 1.89
CA LEU A 22 7.30 14.79 1.35
C LEU A 22 8.45 13.79 1.26
N GLY A 23 8.62 12.96 2.29
CA GLY A 23 9.59 11.86 2.29
C GLY A 23 9.30 10.85 1.18
N PHE A 24 8.03 10.47 1.00
CA PHE A 24 7.58 9.58 -0.07
C PHE A 24 7.79 10.21 -1.45
N TYR A 25 7.52 11.51 -1.61
CA TYR A 25 7.72 12.21 -2.87
C TYR A 25 9.21 12.29 -3.24
N ALA A 26 10.07 12.64 -2.28
CA ALA A 26 11.52 12.66 -2.47
C ALA A 26 12.07 11.26 -2.78
N TYR A 27 11.56 10.23 -2.09
CA TYR A 27 11.87 8.84 -2.38
C TYR A 27 11.46 8.46 -3.80
N LYS A 28 10.22 8.76 -4.23
CA LYS A 28 9.72 8.41 -5.57
C LYS A 28 10.59 9.00 -6.69
N LYS A 29 11.11 10.22 -6.52
CA LYS A 29 11.98 10.88 -7.52
C LYS A 29 13.38 10.24 -7.64
N ASN A 30 13.85 9.60 -6.57
CA ASN A 30 15.22 9.06 -6.48
C ASN A 30 15.24 7.60 -6.04
N GLN A 31 14.16 6.87 -6.31
CA GLN A 31 13.89 5.56 -5.74
C GLN A 31 15.04 4.58 -5.98
N GLU A 32 15.56 4.53 -7.20
CA GLU A 32 16.66 3.64 -7.57
C GLU A 32 17.94 3.89 -6.74
N LYS A 33 18.28 5.17 -6.50
CA LYS A 33 19.45 5.53 -5.68
C LYS A 33 19.24 5.22 -4.21
N VAL A 34 18.02 5.39 -3.70
CA VAL A 34 17.68 5.09 -2.31
C VAL A 34 17.65 3.58 -2.08
N ASP A 35 17.07 2.83 -3.01
CA ASP A 35 17.06 1.37 -2.98
C ASP A 35 18.49 0.81 -3.02
N GLU A 36 19.35 1.35 -3.89
CA GLU A 36 20.76 0.96 -3.94
C GLU A 36 21.49 1.30 -2.62
N PHE A 37 21.25 2.48 -2.06
CA PHE A 37 21.82 2.88 -0.76
C PHE A 37 21.38 1.94 0.38
N LEU A 38 20.09 1.64 0.48
CA LEU A 38 19.56 0.75 1.53
C LEU A 38 20.05 -0.69 1.34
N ARG A 39 20.15 -1.18 0.10
CA ARG A 39 20.76 -2.48 -0.22
C ARG A 39 22.24 -2.53 0.18
N ARG A 40 23.00 -1.45 -0.02
CA ARG A 40 24.41 -1.34 0.43
C ARG A 40 24.56 -1.37 1.95
N GLN A 41 23.53 -0.98 2.70
CA GLN A 41 23.49 -1.10 4.17
C GLN A 41 23.06 -2.49 4.66
N GLY A 42 22.89 -3.46 3.76
CA GLY A 42 22.51 -4.84 4.10
C GLY A 42 21.01 -5.04 4.33
N ILE A 43 20.18 -4.03 4.03
CA ILE A 43 18.72 -4.16 4.11
C ILE A 43 18.25 -4.92 2.86
N GLN A 44 17.68 -6.10 3.06
CA GLN A 44 17.01 -6.85 1.99
C GLN A 44 15.67 -6.17 1.68
N LEU A 45 15.66 -5.26 0.69
CA LEU A 45 14.40 -4.73 0.18
C LEU A 45 13.71 -5.82 -0.66
N PRO A 46 12.39 -6.03 -0.48
CA PRO A 46 11.59 -6.82 -1.41
C PRO A 46 11.90 -6.36 -2.83
N GLN A 47 12.24 -7.31 -3.70
CA GLN A 47 12.34 -7.04 -5.13
C GLN A 47 11.06 -6.33 -5.57
N ARG A 48 11.18 -5.34 -6.46
CA ARG A 48 10.05 -4.67 -7.11
C ARG A 48 9.24 -5.74 -7.83
N HIS A 49 8.28 -6.35 -7.14
CA HIS A 49 7.11 -6.99 -7.73
C HIS A 49 5.96 -5.99 -7.83
N ALA A 50 6.29 -4.69 -7.91
CA ALA A 50 5.41 -3.77 -8.61
C ALA A 50 5.64 -4.05 -10.09
N ARG A 51 4.87 -5.00 -10.65
CA ARG A 51 4.64 -5.07 -12.10
C ARG A 51 4.31 -3.65 -12.52
N ASP A 52 5.11 -3.09 -13.43
CA ASP A 52 4.88 -1.75 -13.92
C ASP A 52 3.58 -1.77 -14.72
N GLU A 53 2.49 -1.36 -14.05
CA GLU A 53 1.11 -1.36 -14.57
C GLU A 53 1.02 -0.61 -15.92
N SER A 54 1.94 0.33 -16.16
CA SER A 54 2.01 1.11 -17.40
C SER A 54 2.65 0.39 -18.58
N THR A 55 3.30 -0.76 -18.33
CA THR A 55 3.96 -1.60 -19.34
C THR A 55 3.22 -2.91 -19.62
N MET A 56 2.14 -3.17 -18.89
CA MET A 56 1.34 -4.39 -19.07
C MET A 56 0.63 -4.37 -20.42
N THR A 57 0.71 -5.49 -21.13
CA THR A 57 -0.10 -5.70 -22.33
C THR A 57 -1.57 -5.87 -21.97
N LEU A 58 -2.48 -5.67 -22.93
CA LEU A 58 -3.93 -5.81 -22.69
C LEU A 58 -4.29 -7.21 -22.15
N GLU A 59 -3.61 -8.25 -22.64
CA GLU A 59 -3.80 -9.64 -22.20
C GLU A 59 -3.42 -9.83 -20.73
N GLU A 60 -2.29 -9.27 -20.32
CA GLU A 60 -1.85 -9.30 -18.92
C GLU A 60 -2.81 -8.52 -18.01
N LEU A 61 -3.35 -7.40 -18.50
CA LEU A 61 -4.34 -6.61 -17.77
C LEU A 61 -5.64 -7.37 -17.55
N ILE A 62 -6.09 -8.14 -18.55
CA ILE A 62 -7.29 -8.97 -18.45
C ILE A 62 -7.06 -10.13 -17.47
N ALA A 63 -5.89 -10.78 -17.53
CA ALA A 63 -5.55 -11.85 -16.60
C ALA A 63 -5.46 -11.35 -15.15
N GLU A 64 -4.87 -10.17 -14.93
CA GLU A 64 -4.80 -9.55 -13.61
C GLU A 64 -6.20 -9.14 -13.10
N LYS A 65 -7.06 -8.65 -14.00
CA LYS A 65 -8.46 -8.33 -13.67
C LYS A 65 -9.24 -9.56 -13.21
N GLU A 66 -9.14 -10.68 -13.92
CA GLU A 66 -9.79 -11.95 -13.54
C GLU A 66 -9.28 -12.41 -12.17
N HIS A 67 -7.97 -12.36 -11.96
CA HIS A 67 -7.36 -12.73 -10.68
C HIS A 67 -7.88 -11.89 -9.51
N LEU A 68 -8.06 -10.58 -9.70
CA LEU A 68 -8.62 -9.69 -8.68
C LEU A 68 -10.10 -9.97 -8.41
N GLU A 69 -10.89 -10.29 -9.43
CA GLU A 69 -12.30 -10.67 -9.24
C GLU A 69 -12.44 -11.94 -8.41
N ASP A 70 -11.58 -12.94 -8.66
CA ASP A 70 -11.54 -14.18 -7.88
C ASP A 70 -11.21 -13.89 -6.41
N LEU A 71 -10.16 -13.08 -6.16
CA LEU A 71 -9.76 -12.72 -4.79
C LEU A 71 -10.85 -11.94 -4.03
N ILE A 72 -11.61 -11.09 -4.73
CA ILE A 72 -12.73 -10.36 -4.12
C ILE A 72 -13.84 -11.34 -3.75
N ALA A 73 -14.20 -12.27 -4.65
CA ALA A 73 -15.21 -13.28 -4.40
C ALA A 73 -14.83 -14.17 -3.20
N GLU A 74 -13.57 -14.61 -3.11
CA GLU A 74 -13.06 -15.38 -1.97
C GLU A 74 -13.19 -14.62 -0.64
N ARG A 75 -12.84 -13.32 -0.63
CA ARG A 75 -12.95 -12.47 0.55
C ARG A 75 -14.39 -12.21 0.96
N GLU A 76 -15.29 -12.00 0.00
CA GLU A 76 -16.72 -11.82 0.27
C GLU A 76 -17.35 -13.10 0.84
N LEU A 77 -17.01 -14.27 0.31
CA LEU A 77 -17.44 -15.56 0.85
C LEU A 77 -16.93 -15.73 2.29
N THR A 78 -15.64 -15.49 2.52
CA THR A 78 -15.05 -15.57 3.87
C THR A 78 -15.72 -14.60 4.85
N ALA A 79 -16.03 -13.38 4.40
CA ALA A 79 -16.72 -12.38 5.22
C ALA A 79 -18.16 -12.80 5.54
N ARG A 80 -18.88 -13.39 4.58
CA ARG A 80 -20.25 -13.91 4.77
C ARG A 80 -20.27 -15.10 5.72
N ASP A 81 -19.33 -16.03 5.60
CA ASP A 81 -19.21 -17.19 6.47
C ASP A 81 -18.77 -16.82 7.90
N SER A 82 -18.08 -15.69 8.07
CA SER A 82 -17.66 -15.16 9.38
C SER A 82 -18.75 -14.35 10.12
N SER A 83 -19.90 -14.08 9.50
CA SER A 83 -21.08 -13.56 10.23
C SER A 83 -21.84 -14.73 10.85
N PRO A 84 -21.95 -14.82 12.19
CA PRO A 84 -22.85 -15.79 12.79
C PRO A 84 -24.27 -15.42 12.35
N MET A 85 -24.98 -16.39 11.79
CA MET A 85 -26.43 -16.30 11.51
C MET A 85 -27.14 -15.74 12.74
N ALA A 86 -27.60 -14.49 12.64
CA ALA A 86 -28.50 -13.87 13.60
C ALA A 86 -29.93 -14.35 13.35
#